data_AF-A0A7Y3H1G8-F1
#
_entry.id   AF-A0A7Y3H1G8-F1
#
_cell.length_a   1.000
_cell.length_b   1.000
_cell.length_c   1.000
_cell.angle_alpha   90.00
_cell.angle_beta   90.00
_cell.angle_gamma   90.00
#
_symmetry.space_group_name_H-M   'P 1'
#
loop_
_entity.id
_entity.type
_entity.pdbx_description
1 polymer ?
#
loop_
_entity_poly.entity_id
_entity_poly.type
_entity_poly.pdbx_seq_one_letter_code
_entity_poly.pdbx_strand_id
1 'polypeptide(L)'
;MPIEFAKFKIKKSSWWKVGNFDIFDENEDIVYKVQSRYKNFSLVTTLQSVNFNIEYKIEKAKQLKISYNLYEEGKLIAKIDKPINWNAKAFEIESAIVDPFILKGNMWSNEYRFIRNEEEFGIVSHKIWSNGTFGIAIKDGEHIPMILSVVIIVALLKASGLA
;
A
#
# COMPACT_ATOMS: atom_id res chain seq x y z
N MET A 1 11.94 -22.07 12.42
CA MET A 1 10.48 -21.81 12.45
C MET A 1 10.04 -21.61 11.01
N PRO A 2 8.87 -22.10 10.59
CA PRO A 2 8.35 -21.78 9.26
C PRO A 2 8.23 -20.26 9.11
N ILE A 3 8.53 -19.74 7.93
CA ILE A 3 8.32 -18.33 7.63
C ILE A 3 6.81 -18.14 7.50
N GLU A 4 6.22 -17.49 8.49
CA GLU A 4 4.79 -17.15 8.49
C GLU A 4 4.57 -15.83 7.73
N PHE A 5 3.42 -15.77 7.06
CA PHE A 5 3.00 -14.61 6.29
C PHE A 5 1.60 -14.21 6.74
N ALA A 6 1.47 -13.01 7.31
CA ALA A 6 0.19 -12.39 7.57
C ALA A 6 -0.50 -12.03 6.24
N LYS A 7 -1.75 -12.48 6.04
CA LYS A 7 -2.52 -12.17 4.84
C LYS A 7 -3.58 -11.12 5.11
N PHE A 8 -3.72 -10.20 4.16
CA PHE A 8 -4.71 -9.14 4.18
C PHE A 8 -5.52 -9.13 2.88
N LYS A 9 -6.82 -8.91 3.01
CA LYS A 9 -7.78 -8.76 1.90
C LYS A 9 -8.12 -7.28 1.78
N ILE A 10 -8.02 -6.71 0.57
CA ILE A 10 -8.28 -5.28 0.35
C ILE A 10 -9.52 -5.14 -0.52
N LYS A 11 -10.55 -4.47 0.00
CA LYS A 11 -11.84 -4.29 -0.67
C LYS A 11 -12.21 -2.82 -0.73
N LYS A 12 -12.76 -2.36 -1.86
CA LYS A 12 -13.37 -1.02 -1.92
C LYS A 12 -14.58 -0.96 -0.99
N SER A 13 -14.65 0.06 -0.14
CA SER A 13 -15.78 0.25 0.79
C SER A 13 -17.05 0.69 0.07
N SER A 14 -16.94 1.35 -1.08
CA SER A 14 -18.07 1.77 -1.92
C SER A 14 -17.63 1.96 -3.36
N TRP A 15 -18.49 1.66 -4.34
CA TRP A 15 -18.12 1.79 -5.76
C TRP A 15 -18.00 3.27 -6.20
N TRP A 16 -18.80 4.19 -5.64
CA TRP A 16 -18.76 5.60 -6.02
C TRP A 16 -17.70 6.44 -5.29
N LYS A 17 -17.07 5.92 -4.23
CA LYS A 17 -16.05 6.65 -3.46
C LYS A 17 -14.66 6.23 -3.92
N VAL A 18 -13.98 7.10 -4.64
CA VAL A 18 -12.58 6.88 -5.03
C VAL A 18 -11.70 6.92 -3.78
N GLY A 19 -10.86 5.90 -3.60
CA GLY A 19 -9.81 5.88 -2.58
C GLY A 19 -10.19 5.30 -1.22
N ASN A 20 -11.45 4.91 -1.00
CA ASN A 20 -11.86 4.28 0.26
C ASN A 20 -11.81 2.76 0.18
N PHE A 21 -11.14 2.14 1.15
CA PHE A 21 -10.96 0.70 1.23
C PHE A 21 -11.12 0.20 2.67
N ASP A 22 -11.63 -1.01 2.81
CA ASP A 22 -11.56 -1.78 4.05
C ASP A 22 -10.52 -2.89 3.87
N ILE A 23 -9.66 -3.05 4.86
CA ILE A 23 -8.62 -4.08 4.89
C ILE A 23 -8.98 -5.09 5.97
N PHE A 24 -9.11 -6.34 5.55
CA PHE A 24 -9.48 -7.47 6.39
C PHE A 24 -8.28 -8.37 6.63
N ASP A 25 -8.24 -9.03 7.76
CA ASP A 25 -7.28 -10.10 8.04
C ASP A 25 -7.79 -11.47 7.57
N GLU A 26 -7.09 -12.54 7.98
CA GLU A 26 -7.43 -13.96 7.70
C GLU A 26 -8.75 -14.43 8.31
N ASN A 27 -9.21 -13.78 9.38
CA ASN A 27 -10.47 -14.12 10.05
C ASN A 27 -11.66 -13.34 9.47
N GLU A 28 -11.44 -12.57 8.41
CA GLU A 28 -12.40 -11.64 7.82
C GLU A 28 -12.81 -10.47 8.73
N ASP A 29 -11.99 -10.15 9.73
CA ASP A 29 -12.18 -8.98 10.58
C ASP A 29 -11.55 -7.74 9.96
N ILE A 30 -12.23 -6.59 10.04
CA ILE A 30 -11.68 -5.32 9.56
C ILE A 30 -10.59 -4.85 10.52
N VAL A 31 -9.35 -4.84 10.07
CA VAL A 31 -8.18 -4.41 10.85
C VAL A 31 -7.72 -2.99 10.52
N TYR A 32 -7.99 -2.53 9.28
CA TYR A 32 -7.74 -1.14 8.89
C TYR A 32 -8.85 -0.58 8.00
N LYS A 33 -9.07 0.73 8.14
CA LYS A 33 -9.95 1.51 7.26
C LYS A 33 -9.15 2.58 6.53
N VAL A 34 -9.36 2.67 5.22
CA VAL A 34 -8.72 3.65 4.35
C VAL A 34 -9.75 4.71 3.94
N GLN A 35 -9.42 5.97 4.18
CA GLN A 35 -10.27 7.09 3.81
C GLN A 35 -9.49 8.13 3.01
N SER A 36 -9.95 8.44 1.81
CA SER A 36 -9.40 9.52 0.99
C SER A 36 -10.33 10.74 1.01
N ARG A 37 -9.73 11.92 1.17
CA ARG A 37 -10.44 13.22 1.16
C ARG A 37 -9.61 14.26 0.42
N TYR A 38 -10.27 15.14 -0.32
CA TYR A 38 -9.59 16.29 -0.93
C TYR A 38 -9.40 17.40 0.10
N LYS A 39 -8.18 17.92 0.20
CA LYS A 39 -7.79 19.07 1.02
C LYS A 39 -6.90 19.99 0.20
N ASN A 40 -7.24 21.27 0.10
CA ASN A 40 -6.46 22.28 -0.64
C ASN A 40 -6.01 21.81 -2.03
N PHE A 41 -6.93 21.23 -2.82
CA PHE A 41 -6.67 20.69 -4.16
C PHE A 41 -5.73 19.47 -4.24
N SER A 42 -5.39 18.85 -3.11
CA SER A 42 -4.63 17.59 -3.06
C SER A 42 -5.45 16.47 -2.42
N LEU A 43 -5.27 15.24 -2.90
CA LEU A 43 -5.87 14.07 -2.28
C LEU A 43 -5.01 13.66 -1.08
N VAL A 44 -5.61 13.67 0.11
CA VAL A 44 -5.02 13.15 1.34
C VAL A 44 -5.72 11.83 1.67
N THR A 45 -4.94 10.79 1.93
CA THR A 45 -5.47 9.48 2.30
C THR A 45 -4.97 9.09 3.67
N THR A 46 -5.85 8.58 4.52
CA THR A 46 -5.48 8.04 5.83
C THR A 46 -5.79 6.55 5.88
N LEU A 47 -4.89 5.78 6.49
CA LEU A 47 -5.04 4.39 6.87
C LEU A 47 -5.11 4.35 8.40
N GLN A 48 -6.28 4.02 8.93
CA GLN A 48 -6.55 4.00 10.37
C GLN A 48 -6.63 2.56 10.86
N SER A 49 -5.86 2.23 11.90
CA SER A 49 -5.98 0.95 12.59
C SER A 49 -7.26 0.92 13.43
N VAL A 50 -8.03 -0.17 13.32
CA VAL A 50 -9.24 -0.37 14.14
C VAL A 50 -8.87 -0.66 15.60
N ASN A 51 -7.78 -1.38 15.84
CA ASN A 51 -7.44 -1.90 17.17
C ASN A 51 -6.51 -0.98 17.96
N PHE A 52 -5.63 -0.24 17.28
CA PHE A 52 -4.54 0.49 17.94
C PHE A 52 -4.73 2.00 17.96
N ASN A 53 -5.79 2.54 17.34
CA ASN A 53 -6.05 3.98 17.18
C ASN A 53 -4.85 4.75 16.57
N ILE A 54 -4.01 4.06 15.80
CA ILE A 54 -2.88 4.67 15.06
C ILE A 54 -3.38 5.07 13.67
N GLU A 55 -2.96 6.27 13.23
CA GLU A 55 -3.23 6.79 11.90
C GLU A 55 -1.94 6.92 11.09
N TYR A 56 -1.98 6.37 9.88
CA TYR A 56 -0.98 6.59 8.84
C TYR A 56 -1.55 7.51 7.79
N LYS A 57 -0.80 8.54 7.42
CA LYS A 57 -1.24 9.59 6.50
C LYS A 57 -0.39 9.58 5.23
N ILE A 58 -1.06 9.50 4.09
CA ILE A 58 -0.47 9.49 2.75
C ILE A 58 -0.80 10.82 2.07
N GLU A 59 0.23 11.55 1.65
CA GLU A 59 0.09 12.83 0.95
C GLU A 59 0.99 12.90 -0.27
N LYS A 60 0.49 13.53 -1.34
CA LYS A 60 1.29 13.81 -2.53
C LYS A 60 2.40 14.82 -2.17
N ALA A 61 3.66 14.44 -2.38
CA ALA A 61 4.83 15.23 -1.98
C ALA A 61 5.24 16.27 -3.02
N LYS A 62 5.08 15.97 -4.32
CA LYS A 62 5.36 16.92 -5.42
C LYS A 62 4.22 16.90 -6.42
N GLN A 63 3.85 18.05 -6.97
CA GLN A 63 2.74 18.14 -7.92
C GLN A 63 3.07 17.52 -9.30
N LEU A 64 4.31 17.71 -9.77
CA LEU A 64 4.77 17.37 -11.12
C LEU A 64 5.28 15.93 -11.30
N LYS A 65 5.57 15.21 -10.20
CA LYS A 65 5.99 13.80 -10.24
C LYS A 65 5.07 12.94 -9.37
N ILE A 66 5.04 11.64 -9.67
CA ILE A 66 4.34 10.66 -8.86
C ILE A 66 5.21 10.40 -7.62
N SER A 67 4.88 11.11 -6.54
CA SER A 67 5.67 11.13 -5.30
C SER A 67 4.74 11.28 -4.12
N TYR A 68 4.84 10.38 -3.15
CA TYR A 68 4.02 10.36 -1.95
C TYR A 68 4.89 10.29 -0.71
N ASN A 69 4.50 11.03 0.32
CA ASN A 69 5.02 10.91 1.66
C ASN A 69 4.05 10.10 2.50
N LEU A 70 4.59 9.20 3.31
CA LEU A 70 3.87 8.45 4.31
C LEU A 70 4.31 8.92 5.70
N TYR A 71 3.33 9.31 6.51
CA TYR A 71 3.53 9.74 7.87
C TYR A 71 2.86 8.78 8.85
N GLU A 72 3.48 8.57 9.99
CA GLU A 72 2.91 7.90 11.17
C GLU A 72 2.93 8.92 12.31
N GLU A 73 1.76 9.24 12.87
CA GLU A 73 1.61 10.24 13.95
C GLU A 73 2.32 11.58 13.64
N GLY A 74 2.29 12.00 12.36
CA GLY A 74 2.92 13.24 11.89
C GLY A 74 4.42 13.14 11.59
N LYS A 75 5.09 12.02 11.88
CA LYS A 75 6.50 11.79 11.52
C LYS A 75 6.59 11.14 10.16
N LEU A 76 7.46 11.65 9.29
CA LEU A 76 7.70 11.06 7.97
C LEU A 76 8.43 9.72 8.12
N ILE A 77 7.80 8.63 7.73
CA ILE A 77 8.37 7.28 7.84
C ILE A 77 8.78 6.68 6.50
N ALA A 78 8.17 7.12 5.38
CA ALA A 78 8.57 6.67 4.05
C ALA A 78 8.29 7.71 2.97
N LYS A 79 9.07 7.64 1.90
CA LYS A 79 8.88 8.36 0.64
C LYS A 79 8.76 7.34 -0.49
N ILE A 80 7.70 7.47 -1.27
CA ILE A 80 7.40 6.58 -2.39
C ILE A 80 7.52 7.41 -3.66
N ASP A 81 8.52 7.11 -4.47
CA ASP A 81 8.76 7.78 -5.73
C ASP A 81 8.60 6.80 -6.89
N LYS A 82 7.69 7.11 -7.82
CA LYS A 82 7.60 6.38 -9.09
C LYS A 82 8.38 7.18 -10.13
N PRO A 83 9.42 6.61 -10.76
CA PRO A 83 10.02 7.23 -11.93
C PRO A 83 8.96 7.38 -13.04
N ILE A 84 8.97 8.52 -13.74
CA ILE A 84 8.00 8.85 -14.81
C ILE A 84 8.15 7.90 -16.02
N ASN A 85 9.25 7.15 -16.09
CA ASN A 85 9.45 6.17 -17.15
C ASN A 85 8.39 5.06 -17.07
N TRP A 86 7.48 5.04 -18.05
CA TRP A 86 6.39 4.08 -18.19
C TRP A 86 6.88 2.62 -18.21
N ASN A 87 8.15 2.39 -18.59
CA ASN A 87 8.77 1.06 -18.63
C ASN A 87 9.47 0.64 -17.32
N ALA A 88 9.50 1.50 -16.30
CA ALA A 88 10.10 1.14 -15.02
C ALA A 88 9.23 0.06 -14.35
N LYS A 89 9.73 -1.18 -14.37
CA LYS A 89 9.12 -2.34 -13.70
C LYS A 89 9.25 -2.30 -12.18
N ALA A 90 9.77 -1.20 -11.63
CA ALA A 90 10.10 -1.03 -10.23
C ALA A 90 9.62 0.32 -9.69
N PHE A 91 8.98 0.29 -8.53
CA PHE A 91 8.80 1.46 -7.66
C PHE A 91 9.86 1.38 -6.58
N GLU A 92 10.57 2.48 -6.34
CA GLU A 92 11.53 2.56 -5.25
C GLU A 92 10.85 3.18 -4.03
N ILE A 93 11.00 2.52 -2.89
CA ILE A 93 10.48 3.00 -1.61
C ILE A 93 11.68 3.27 -0.72
N GLU A 94 11.87 4.54 -0.39
CA GLU A 94 12.78 4.98 0.67
C GLU A 94 12.01 4.99 1.99
N SER A 95 12.59 4.39 3.03
CA SER A 95 11.99 4.37 4.36
C SER A 95 13.00 4.82 5.40
N ALA A 96 12.50 5.49 6.44
CA ALA A 96 13.28 5.88 7.61
C ALA A 96 13.28 4.79 8.70
N ILE A 97 12.40 3.78 8.57
CA ILE A 97 12.17 2.76 9.59
C ILE A 97 12.56 1.34 9.14
N VAL A 98 12.71 1.12 7.84
CA VAL A 98 13.22 -0.13 7.27
C VAL A 98 14.18 0.16 6.13
N ASP A 99 14.98 -0.82 5.75
CA ASP A 99 15.83 -0.71 4.56
C ASP A 99 14.99 -0.45 3.29
N PRO A 100 15.53 0.31 2.32
CA PRO A 100 14.86 0.55 1.05
C PRO A 100 14.47 -0.73 0.32
N PHE A 101 13.37 -0.69 -0.42
CA PHE A 101 12.86 -1.84 -1.15
C PHE A 101 12.16 -1.43 -2.43
N ILE A 102 11.89 -2.42 -3.29
CA ILE A 102 11.23 -2.21 -4.57
C ILE A 102 9.94 -3.03 -4.71
N LEU A 103 9.02 -2.54 -5.52
CA LEU A 103 7.90 -3.33 -6.03
C LEU A 103 8.21 -3.86 -7.41
N LYS A 104 8.12 -5.17 -7.66
CA LYS A 104 8.37 -5.77 -8.98
C LYS A 104 7.16 -6.58 -9.45
N GLY A 105 6.73 -6.36 -10.68
CA GLY A 105 5.63 -7.13 -11.29
C GLY A 105 4.66 -6.25 -12.09
N ASN A 106 3.39 -6.65 -12.12
CA ASN A 106 2.31 -5.95 -12.79
C ASN A 106 1.35 -5.29 -11.78
N MET A 107 1.55 -3.99 -11.56
CA MET A 107 0.72 -3.20 -10.66
C MET A 107 -0.72 -3.05 -11.18
N TRP A 108 -0.91 -2.93 -12.50
CA TRP A 108 -2.23 -2.85 -13.13
C TRP A 108 -3.11 -4.07 -12.87
N SER A 109 -2.52 -5.26 -12.81
CA SER A 109 -3.26 -6.50 -12.52
C SER A 109 -3.24 -6.90 -11.04
N ASN A 110 -2.67 -6.08 -10.14
CA ASN A 110 -2.41 -6.47 -8.73
C ASN A 110 -1.60 -7.76 -8.60
N GLU A 111 -0.62 -7.97 -9.47
CA GLU A 111 0.28 -9.14 -9.43
C GLU A 111 1.73 -8.66 -9.32
N TYR A 112 2.14 -8.28 -8.11
CA TYR A 112 3.47 -7.71 -7.85
C TYR A 112 4.01 -8.13 -6.49
N ARG A 113 5.32 -7.98 -6.32
CA ARG A 113 6.09 -8.49 -5.17
C ARG A 113 6.90 -7.37 -4.55
N PHE A 114 7.01 -7.39 -3.23
CA PHE A 114 7.88 -6.52 -2.44
C PHE A 114 9.23 -7.22 -2.27
N ILE A 115 10.29 -6.59 -2.76
CA ILE A 115 11.63 -7.17 -2.81
C ILE A 115 12.63 -6.26 -2.11
N ARG A 116 13.41 -6.81 -1.19
CA ARG A 116 14.49 -6.13 -0.47
C ARG A 116 15.69 -7.06 -0.37
N ASN A 117 16.87 -6.59 -0.75
CA ASN A 117 18.10 -7.41 -0.78
C ASN A 117 17.90 -8.74 -1.55
N GLU A 118 17.22 -8.68 -2.69
CA GLU A 118 16.84 -9.83 -3.54
C GLU A 118 15.85 -10.82 -2.92
N GLU A 119 15.45 -10.63 -1.66
CA GLU A 119 14.46 -11.44 -0.98
C GLU A 119 13.05 -10.86 -1.12
N GLU A 120 12.08 -11.74 -1.32
CA GLU A 120 10.67 -11.41 -1.27
C GLU A 120 10.17 -11.41 0.18
N PHE A 121 9.53 -10.31 0.58
CA PHE A 121 8.87 -10.18 1.88
C PHE A 121 7.39 -9.84 1.78
N GLY A 122 6.87 -9.66 0.57
CA GLY A 122 5.45 -9.42 0.37
C GLY A 122 4.98 -9.75 -1.04
N ILE A 123 3.76 -10.26 -1.15
CA ILE A 123 3.16 -10.67 -2.43
C ILE A 123 1.78 -10.07 -2.52
N VAL A 124 1.49 -9.37 -3.61
CA VAL A 124 0.14 -8.91 -3.96
C VAL A 124 -0.35 -9.76 -5.12
N SER A 125 -1.50 -10.39 -4.93
CA SER A 125 -2.10 -11.28 -5.95
C SER A 125 -3.60 -11.47 -5.69
N HIS A 126 -4.35 -11.71 -6.77
CA HIS A 126 -5.73 -12.20 -6.70
C HIS A 126 -5.81 -13.66 -6.22
N LYS A 127 -4.70 -14.42 -6.27
CA LYS A 127 -4.65 -15.83 -5.85
C LYS A 127 -4.47 -16.04 -4.35
N ILE A 128 -4.19 -14.97 -3.59
CA ILE A 128 -4.04 -15.05 -2.14
C ILE A 128 -5.35 -15.46 -1.47
N TRP A 129 -6.48 -15.09 -2.07
CA TRP A 129 -7.81 -15.41 -1.57
C TRP A 129 -8.58 -16.24 -2.60
N SER A 130 -9.24 -17.30 -2.15
CA SER A 130 -9.97 -18.23 -3.03
C SER A 130 -11.17 -17.58 -3.76
N ASN A 131 -11.63 -16.42 -3.30
CA ASN A 131 -12.76 -15.69 -3.89
C ASN A 131 -12.36 -14.71 -5.02
N GLY A 132 -11.09 -14.67 -5.42
CA GLY A 132 -10.61 -13.79 -6.49
C GLY A 132 -10.47 -12.31 -6.11
N THR A 133 -10.67 -11.95 -4.84
CA THR A 133 -10.33 -10.61 -4.33
C THR A 133 -8.82 -10.49 -4.19
N PHE A 134 -8.23 -9.37 -4.63
CA PHE A 134 -6.80 -9.20 -4.42
C PHE A 134 -6.49 -9.01 -2.94
N GLY A 135 -5.38 -9.61 -2.53
CA GLY A 135 -4.84 -9.48 -1.20
C GLY A 135 -3.37 -9.19 -1.24
N ILE A 136 -2.79 -9.11 -0.05
CA ILE A 136 -1.36 -9.11 0.16
C ILE A 136 -1.01 -10.13 1.24
N ALA A 137 0.06 -10.89 1.03
CA ALA A 137 0.72 -11.68 2.05
C ALA A 137 2.01 -10.93 2.42
N ILE A 138 2.27 -10.73 3.71
CA ILE A 138 3.41 -9.98 4.23
C ILE A 138 4.15 -10.88 5.21
N LYS A 139 5.47 -11.02 5.02
CA LYS A 139 6.33 -11.81 5.90
C LYS A 139 6.27 -11.25 7.32
N ASP A 140 6.23 -12.13 8.31
CA ASP A 140 6.21 -11.71 9.71
C ASP A 140 7.46 -10.90 10.10
N GLY A 141 7.27 -9.99 11.06
CA GLY A 141 8.31 -9.05 11.51
C GLY A 141 8.43 -7.77 10.66
N GLU A 142 7.71 -7.70 9.54
CA GLU A 142 7.67 -6.51 8.70
C GLU A 142 6.72 -5.43 9.23
N HIS A 143 6.96 -4.18 8.82
CA HIS A 143 6.10 -3.05 9.22
C HIS A 143 4.79 -3.01 8.40
N ILE A 144 3.84 -3.87 8.77
CA ILE A 144 2.57 -4.12 8.07
C ILE A 144 1.85 -2.83 7.63
N PRO A 145 1.59 -1.83 8.49
CA PRO A 145 0.84 -0.64 8.07
C PRO A 145 1.53 0.18 6.97
N MET A 146 2.86 0.19 6.97
CA MET A 146 3.65 0.89 5.96
C MET A 146 3.51 0.19 4.61
N ILE A 147 3.62 -1.14 4.62
CA ILE A 147 3.46 -1.97 3.42
C ILE A 147 2.04 -1.85 2.86
N LEU A 148 1.02 -1.94 3.71
CA LEU A 148 -0.37 -1.71 3.32
C LEU A 148 -0.56 -0.31 2.71
N SER A 149 0.05 0.72 3.29
CA SER A 149 0.01 2.09 2.76
C SER A 149 0.62 2.16 1.34
N VAL A 150 1.69 1.43 1.07
CA VAL A 150 2.27 1.32 -0.28
C VAL A 150 1.29 0.64 -1.25
N VAL A 151 0.62 -0.44 -0.84
CA VAL A 151 -0.43 -1.09 -1.66
C VAL A 151 -1.57 -0.11 -1.98
N ILE A 152 -1.99 0.70 -1.01
CA ILE A 152 -3.01 1.72 -1.20
C ILE A 152 -2.54 2.80 -2.19
N ILE A 153 -1.29 3.26 -2.12
CA ILE A 153 -0.72 4.20 -3.10
C ILE A 153 -0.82 3.61 -4.52
N VAL A 154 -0.44 2.35 -4.71
CA VAL A 154 -0.58 1.67 -6.00
C VAL A 154 -2.05 1.63 -6.44
N ALA A 155 -2.98 1.29 -5.55
CA ALA A 155 -4.41 1.27 -5.86
C ALA A 155 -4.97 2.65 -6.27
N LEU A 156 -4.51 3.72 -5.61
CA LEU A 156 -4.86 5.11 -5.96
C LEU A 156 -4.30 5.50 -7.34
N LEU A 157 -3.05 5.13 -7.63
CA LEU A 157 -2.43 5.38 -8.93
C LEU A 157 -3.21 4.70 -10.06
N LYS A 158 -3.63 3.45 -9.86
CA LYS A 158 -4.48 2.72 -10.82
C LYS A 158 -5.79 3.44 -11.07
N ALA A 159 -6.47 3.86 -10.01
CA ALA A 159 -7.73 4.58 -10.12
C ALA A 159 -7.59 5.93 -10.86
N SER A 160 -6.41 6.54 -10.80
CA SER A 160 -6.09 7.78 -11.52
C SER A 160 -5.53 7.60 -12.93
N GLY A 161 -5.33 6.36 -13.40
CA GLY A 161 -4.75 6.09 -14.73
C GLY A 161 -3.21 6.08 -14.78
N LEU A 162 -2.52 6.03 -13.64
CA LEU A 162 -1.07 6.33 -13.51
C LEU A 162 -0.22 5.17 -12.97
N ALA A 163 -0.76 3.95 -12.88
CA ALA A 163 -0.05 2.82 -12.27
C ALA A 163 1.07 2.24 -13.13
#